data_AF-A0A8S1H218-F1
#
_entry.id   AF-A0A8S1H218-F1
#
_cell.length_a   1.000
_cell.length_b   1.000
_cell.length_c   1.000
_cell.angle_alpha   90.00
_cell.angle_beta   90.00
_cell.angle_gamma   90.00
#
_symmetry.space_group_name_H-M   'P 1'
#
loop_
_entity.id
_entity.type
_entity.pdbx_description
1 polymer ?
#
loop_
_entity_poly.entity_id
_entity_poly.type
_entity_poly.pdbx_seq_one_letter_code
_entity_poly.pdbx_strand_id
1 'polypeptide(L)'
;MLSRTSIHLLVVLSIASASRIRRSMPLEKKTVVPPSPDYFETKVNEVAGLSCDVCLKAVYGLNYNVIRLKKGVIDMIQMDCEALFHGQAEDIAQCIRVMADKVEKYYNKVESFIDTRHLCVQIRMCEASELL
;
A
#
# COMPACT_ATOMS: atom_id res chain seq x y z
N MET A 1 -6.30 -20.32 -33.41
CA MET A 1 -5.83 -18.97 -33.03
C MET A 1 -7.06 -18.09 -32.85
N LEU A 2 -7.50 -17.84 -31.61
CA LEU A 2 -8.64 -16.96 -31.34
C LEU A 2 -8.15 -15.50 -31.32
N SER A 3 -8.80 -14.66 -32.13
CA SER A 3 -8.49 -13.23 -32.23
C SER A 3 -8.84 -12.48 -30.93
N ARG A 4 -8.03 -11.48 -30.57
CA ARG A 4 -8.19 -10.62 -29.37
C ARG A 4 -9.59 -9.99 -29.25
N THR A 5 -10.31 -9.84 -30.35
CA THR A 5 -11.69 -9.32 -30.38
C THR A 5 -12.73 -10.30 -29.79
N SER A 6 -12.51 -11.61 -29.87
CA SER A 6 -13.42 -12.62 -29.31
C SER A 6 -13.41 -12.69 -27.78
N ILE A 7 -12.28 -12.32 -27.16
CA ILE A 7 -12.12 -12.34 -25.69
C ILE A 7 -12.92 -11.20 -25.06
N HIS A 8 -12.90 -10.00 -25.67
CA HIS A 8 -13.67 -8.86 -25.17
C HIS A 8 -15.19 -9.10 -25.23
N LEU A 9 -15.68 -9.80 -26.26
CA LEU A 9 -17.11 -10.09 -26.39
C LEU A 9 -17.62 -11.06 -25.30
N LEU A 10 -16.80 -12.05 -24.92
CA LEU A 10 -17.12 -13.00 -23.84
C LEU A 10 -17.17 -12.34 -22.45
N VAL A 11 -16.30 -11.36 -22.19
CA VAL A 11 -16.29 -10.63 -20.92
C VAL A 11 -17.51 -9.73 -20.79
N VAL A 12 -17.92 -9.06 -21.87
CA VAL A 12 -19.10 -8.16 -21.85
C VAL A 12 -20.41 -8.94 -21.65
N LEU A 13 -20.54 -10.15 -22.22
CA LEU A 13 -21.72 -11.00 -22.05
C LEU A 13 -21.85 -11.60 -20.63
N SER A 14 -20.74 -11.81 -19.91
CA SER A 14 -20.81 -12.27 -18.51
C SER A 14 -21.35 -11.20 -17.56
N ILE A 15 -21.08 -9.92 -17.83
CA ILE A 15 -21.52 -8.82 -16.95
C ILE A 15 -23.01 -8.51 -17.14
N ALA A 16 -23.57 -8.72 -18.34
CA ALA A 16 -24.98 -8.48 -18.62
C ALA A 16 -25.94 -9.55 -18.03
N SER A 17 -25.41 -10.71 -17.65
CA SER A 17 -26.21 -11.85 -17.16
C SER A 17 -26.54 -11.77 -15.66
N ALA A 18 -25.85 -10.90 -14.90
CA ALA A 18 -26.01 -10.80 -13.45
C ALA A 18 -27.26 -9.99 -13.02
N SER A 19 -27.93 -9.28 -13.94
CA SER A 19 -28.99 -8.31 -13.59
C SER A 19 -30.41 -8.85 -13.70
N ARG A 20 -30.64 -10.14 -13.99
CA ARG A 20 -31.98 -10.64 -14.32
C ARG A 20 -32.39 -11.94 -13.64
N ILE A 21 -32.26 -12.04 -12.31
CA ILE A 21 -33.06 -12.97 -11.49
C ILE A 21 -33.47 -12.28 -10.18
N ARG A 22 -34.52 -11.45 -10.25
CA ARG A 22 -35.28 -11.02 -9.06
C ARG A 22 -36.50 -11.94 -8.95
N ARG A 23 -36.33 -13.14 -8.40
CA ARG A 23 -37.46 -13.96 -7.92
C ARG A 23 -37.78 -13.51 -6.49
N SER A 24 -38.96 -12.95 -6.30
CA SER A 24 -39.53 -12.65 -5.00
C SER A 24 -39.77 -13.96 -4.22
N MET A 25 -39.00 -14.20 -3.17
CA MET A 25 -39.34 -15.20 -2.14
C MET A 25 -40.22 -14.53 -1.07
N PRO A 26 -41.23 -15.23 -0.52
CA PRO A 26 -42.08 -14.69 0.53
C PRO A 26 -41.27 -14.52 1.84
N LEU A 27 -41.47 -13.38 2.51
CA LEU A 27 -40.83 -13.03 3.77
C LEU A 27 -41.40 -13.93 4.89
N GLU A 28 -40.73 -15.02 5.20
CA GLU A 28 -40.97 -15.76 6.44
C GLU A 28 -40.37 -14.95 7.59
N LYS A 29 -41.24 -14.42 8.47
CA LYS A 29 -40.84 -13.61 9.63
C LYS A 29 -40.19 -14.52 10.68
N LYS A 30 -38.90 -14.83 10.50
CA LYS A 30 -38.08 -15.35 11.62
C LYS A 30 -37.95 -14.23 12.65
N THR A 31 -38.37 -14.53 13.88
CA THR A 31 -38.17 -13.67 15.05
C THR A 31 -36.67 -13.45 15.22
N VAL A 32 -36.19 -12.27 14.83
CA VAL A 32 -34.81 -11.85 15.04
C VAL A 32 -34.67 -11.56 16.53
N VAL A 33 -34.04 -12.48 17.25
CA VAL A 33 -33.52 -12.18 18.59
C VAL A 33 -32.44 -11.11 18.39
N PRO A 34 -32.55 -9.93 19.02
CA PRO A 34 -31.51 -8.92 18.91
C PRO A 34 -30.19 -9.53 19.39
N PRO A 35 -29.08 -9.38 18.66
CA PRO A 35 -27.80 -9.92 19.09
C PRO A 35 -27.43 -9.30 20.45
N SER A 36 -26.87 -10.12 21.34
CA SER A 36 -26.41 -9.63 22.64
C SER A 36 -25.33 -8.55 22.47
N PRO A 37 -25.18 -7.61 23.41
CA PRO A 37 -24.14 -6.58 23.37
C PRO A 37 -22.73 -7.16 23.12
N ASP A 38 -22.44 -8.31 23.74
CA ASP A 38 -21.18 -9.05 23.57
C ASP A 38 -20.90 -9.48 22.12
N TYR A 39 -21.93 -9.78 21.32
CA TYR A 39 -21.79 -10.16 19.92
C TYR A 39 -21.36 -8.97 19.05
N PHE A 40 -21.88 -7.78 19.35
CA PHE A 40 -21.47 -6.56 18.65
C PHE A 40 -20.05 -6.16 19.04
N GLU A 41 -19.68 -6.30 20.31
CA GLU A 41 -18.35 -5.94 20.81
C GLU A 41 -17.26 -6.86 20.21
N THR A 42 -17.51 -8.18 20.15
CA THR A 42 -16.60 -9.11 19.48
C THR A 42 -16.47 -8.84 17.98
N LYS A 43 -17.57 -8.55 17.28
CA LYS A 43 -17.54 -8.23 15.84
C LYS A 43 -16.83 -6.92 15.53
N VAL A 44 -17.02 -5.89 16.36
CA VAL A 44 -16.34 -4.60 16.20
C VAL A 44 -14.84 -4.75 16.42
N ASN A 45 -14.44 -5.52 17.44
CA ASN A 45 -13.03 -5.78 17.73
C ASN A 45 -12.36 -6.66 16.66
N GLU A 46 -13.05 -7.65 16.09
CA GLU A 46 -12.56 -8.44 14.94
C GLU A 46 -12.33 -7.56 13.70
N VAL A 47 -13.24 -6.62 13.43
CA VAL A 47 -13.13 -5.70 12.29
C VAL A 47 -12.00 -4.67 12.49
N ALA A 48 -11.80 -4.20 13.73
CA ALA A 48 -10.69 -3.31 14.08
C ALA A 48 -9.32 -4.01 13.97
N GLY A 49 -9.22 -5.28 14.39
CA GLY A 49 -8.01 -6.08 14.19
C GLY A 49 -7.68 -6.32 12.72
N LEU A 50 -8.71 -6.59 11.89
CA LEU A 50 -8.56 -6.74 10.44
C LEU A 50 -8.12 -5.44 9.76
N SER A 51 -8.61 -4.27 10.20
CA SER A 51 -8.19 -2.99 9.62
C SER A 51 -6.71 -2.71 9.88
N CYS A 52 -6.21 -3.04 11.07
CA CYS A 52 -4.81 -2.80 11.40
C CYS A 52 -3.88 -3.67 10.54
N ASP A 53 -4.15 -4.98 10.43
CA ASP A 53 -3.35 -5.91 9.63
C ASP A 53 -3.33 -5.53 8.14
N VAL A 54 -4.47 -5.09 7.59
CA VAL A 54 -4.55 -4.57 6.21
C VAL A 54 -3.70 -3.32 6.02
N CYS A 55 -3.74 -2.37 6.96
CA CYS A 55 -2.91 -1.18 6.89
C CYS A 55 -1.42 -1.52 6.94
N LEU A 56 -1.02 -2.33 7.92
CA LEU A 56 0.37 -2.72 8.09
C LEU A 56 0.89 -3.39 6.81
N LYS A 57 0.17 -4.36 6.26
CA LYS A 57 0.56 -5.06 5.02
C LYS A 57 0.66 -4.12 3.82
N ALA A 58 -0.27 -3.19 3.66
CA ALA A 58 -0.24 -2.23 2.56
C ALA A 58 0.97 -1.29 2.66
N VAL A 59 1.24 -0.77 3.86
CA VAL A 59 2.32 0.21 4.09
C VAL A 59 3.70 -0.45 4.13
N TYR A 60 3.82 -1.69 4.60
CA TYR A 60 5.06 -2.47 4.49
C TYR A 60 5.54 -2.60 3.05
N GLY A 61 4.62 -2.80 2.10
CA GLY A 61 4.94 -2.81 0.67
C GLY A 61 5.46 -1.47 0.17
N LEU A 62 4.91 -0.35 0.66
CA LEU A 62 5.38 0.99 0.33
C LEU A 62 6.79 1.24 0.88
N ASN A 63 7.07 0.86 2.12
CA ASN A 63 8.39 1.04 2.74
C ASN A 63 9.50 0.31 2.00
N TYR A 64 9.22 -0.94 1.59
CA TYR A 64 10.15 -1.72 0.78
C TYR A 64 10.50 -1.00 -0.53
N ASN A 65 9.52 -0.35 -1.16
CA ASN A 65 9.74 0.43 -2.38
C ASN A 65 10.57 1.69 -2.11
N VAL A 66 10.37 2.40 -0.99
CA VAL A 66 11.17 3.59 -0.68
C VAL A 66 12.63 3.26 -0.37
N ILE A 67 12.90 2.17 0.35
CA ILE A 67 14.27 1.69 0.60
C ILE A 67 14.96 1.30 -0.71
N ARG A 68 14.26 0.60 -1.60
CA ARG A 68 14.79 0.28 -2.93
C ARG A 68 15.02 1.52 -3.78
N LEU A 69 14.14 2.52 -3.68
CA LEU A 69 14.30 3.79 -4.38
C LEU A 69 15.56 4.53 -3.90
N LYS A 70 15.84 4.57 -2.58
CA LYS A 70 17.09 5.15 -2.04
C LYS A 70 18.32 4.56 -2.74
N LYS A 71 18.38 3.23 -2.86
CA LYS A 71 19.50 2.55 -3.55
C LYS A 71 19.58 2.93 -5.02
N GLY A 72 18.47 2.86 -5.75
CA GLY A 72 18.45 3.22 -7.18
C GLY A 72 18.82 4.69 -7.45
N VAL A 73 18.48 5.60 -6.54
CA VAL A 73 18.87 7.01 -6.66
C VAL A 73 20.39 7.19 -6.51
N ILE A 74 21.06 6.43 -5.63
CA ILE A 74 22.52 6.51 -5.50
C ILE A 74 23.22 6.03 -6.78
N ASP A 75 22.72 4.94 -7.40
CA ASP A 75 23.26 4.44 -8.67
C ASP A 75 23.10 5.48 -9.79
N MET A 76 21.94 6.17 -9.84
CA MET A 76 21.71 7.27 -10.78
C MET A 76 22.65 8.46 -10.55
N ILE A 77 22.85 8.85 -9.29
CA ILE A 77 23.80 9.92 -8.92
C ILE A 77 25.20 9.59 -9.40
N GLN A 78 25.63 8.33 -9.26
CA GLN A 78 26.94 7.92 -9.72
C GLN A 78 27.07 8.13 -11.24
N MET A 79 26.11 7.64 -12.03
CA MET A 79 26.12 7.83 -13.48
C MET A 79 26.11 9.31 -13.89
N ASP A 80 25.32 10.14 -13.22
CA ASP A 80 25.23 11.57 -13.51
C ASP A 80 26.54 12.30 -13.16
N CYS A 81 27.16 11.99 -12.02
CA CYS A 81 28.44 12.57 -11.62
C CYS A 81 29.57 12.13 -12.56
N GLU A 82 29.62 10.85 -12.96
CA GLU A 82 30.58 10.35 -13.94
C GLU A 82 30.41 11.04 -15.31
N ALA A 83 29.16 11.28 -15.73
CA ALA A 83 28.84 11.98 -16.97
C ALA A 83 29.19 13.48 -16.91
N LEU A 84 29.09 14.13 -15.75
CA LEU A 84 29.38 15.56 -15.56
C LEU A 84 30.88 15.88 -15.54
N PHE A 85 31.68 15.05 -14.90
CA PHE A 85 33.08 15.36 -14.58
C PHE A 85 34.11 14.58 -15.42
N HIS A 86 33.66 13.73 -16.36
CA HIS A 86 34.46 13.13 -17.44
C HIS A 86 35.88 12.66 -17.03
N GLY A 87 35.99 11.83 -15.99
CA GLY A 87 37.27 11.24 -15.56
C GLY A 87 38.08 12.05 -14.54
N GLN A 88 37.58 13.21 -14.10
CA GLN A 88 38.12 13.92 -12.93
C GLN A 88 37.71 13.19 -11.64
N ALA A 89 38.52 12.20 -11.24
CA ALA A 89 38.17 11.28 -10.15
C ALA A 89 37.83 12.00 -8.81
N GLU A 90 38.53 13.09 -8.50
CA GLU A 90 38.32 13.86 -7.27
C GLU A 90 36.98 14.61 -7.28
N ASP A 91 36.63 15.25 -8.40
CA ASP A 91 35.36 15.96 -8.57
C ASP A 91 34.17 14.99 -8.64
N ILE A 92 34.34 13.83 -9.29
CA ILE A 92 33.33 12.74 -9.29
C ILE A 92 33.07 12.28 -7.86
N ALA A 93 34.12 12.00 -7.09
CA ALA A 93 33.98 11.55 -5.70
C ALA A 93 33.29 12.61 -4.82
N GLN A 94 33.65 13.88 -5.01
CA GLN A 94 33.02 14.99 -4.29
C GLN A 94 31.54 15.16 -4.67
N CYS A 95 31.21 15.06 -5.96
CA CYS A 95 29.83 15.10 -6.45
C CYS A 95 28.98 14.00 -5.83
N ILE A 96 29.44 12.75 -5.90
CA ILE A 96 28.73 11.59 -5.34
C ILE A 96 28.51 11.79 -3.85
N ARG A 97 29.53 12.20 -3.10
CA ARG A 97 29.42 12.43 -1.65
C ARG A 97 28.36 13.48 -1.31
N VAL A 98 28.42 14.66 -1.95
CA VAL A 98 27.48 15.75 -1.67
C VAL A 98 26.04 15.36 -2.03
N MET A 99 25.85 14.63 -3.13
CA MET A 99 24.54 14.21 -3.59
C MET A 99 23.98 13.08 -2.72
N ALA A 100 24.80 12.10 -2.33
CA ALA A 100 24.43 11.05 -1.39
C ALA A 100 24.03 11.63 -0.01
N ASP A 101 24.80 12.58 0.53
CA ASP A 101 24.47 13.28 1.77
C ASP A 101 23.11 13.99 1.69
N LYS A 102 22.80 14.61 0.54
CA LYS A 102 21.49 15.23 0.32
C LYS A 102 20.37 14.20 0.29
N VAL A 103 20.55 13.07 -0.41
CA VAL A 103 19.56 11.99 -0.47
C VAL A 103 19.30 11.45 0.93
N GLU A 104 20.34 11.22 1.72
CA GLU A 104 20.21 10.76 3.11
C GLU A 104 19.46 11.78 3.98
N LYS A 105 19.79 13.07 3.87
CA LYS A 105 19.08 14.13 4.58
C LYS A 105 17.60 14.20 4.23
N TYR A 106 17.24 14.00 2.96
CA TYR A 106 15.83 13.96 2.55
C TYR A 106 15.15 12.67 2.99
N TYR A 107 15.82 11.53 2.88
CA TYR A 107 15.32 10.25 3.35
C TYR A 107 14.97 10.28 4.84
N ASN A 108 15.86 10.81 5.69
CA ASN A 108 15.61 10.90 7.13
C ASN A 108 14.41 11.80 7.48
N LYS A 109 14.07 12.79 6.63
CA LYS A 109 12.84 13.58 6.80
C LYS A 109 11.57 12.81 6.46
N VAL A 110 11.66 11.87 5.51
CA VAL A 110 10.51 11.06 5.10
C VAL A 110 10.41 9.76 5.90
N GLU A 111 11.49 9.30 6.52
CA GLU A 111 11.56 8.07 7.32
C GLU A 111 10.49 8.01 8.42
N SER A 112 10.23 9.13 9.10
CA SER A 112 9.16 9.22 10.11
C SER A 112 7.74 9.07 9.54
N PHE A 113 7.54 9.35 8.25
CA PHE A 113 6.27 9.13 7.56
C PHE A 113 6.15 7.71 7.00
N ILE A 114 7.28 7.03 6.87
CA ILE A 114 7.42 5.66 6.38
C ILE A 114 7.29 4.68 7.56
N ASP A 115 7.32 5.11 8.82
CA ASP A 115 7.01 4.22 9.93
C ASP A 115 5.57 3.68 9.80
N THR A 116 5.49 2.40 9.42
CA THR A 116 4.25 1.68 9.11
C THR A 116 3.28 1.75 10.29
N ARG A 117 3.77 1.55 11.51
CA ARG A 117 2.92 1.52 12.70
C ARG A 117 2.43 2.92 13.01
N HIS A 118 3.33 3.90 13.00
CA HIS A 118 2.98 5.28 13.25
C HIS A 118 1.92 5.80 12.26
N LEU A 119 2.07 5.48 10.97
CA LEU A 119 1.09 5.85 9.94
C LEU A 119 -0.26 5.16 10.20
N CYS A 120 -0.27 3.85 10.47
CA CYS A 120 -1.50 3.10 10.68
C CYS A 120 -2.26 3.53 11.94
N VAL A 121 -1.56 3.99 12.99
CA VAL A 121 -2.19 4.63 14.15
C VAL A 121 -2.72 6.02 13.82
N GLN A 122 -1.97 6.85 13.07
CA GLN A 122 -2.42 8.19 12.67
C GLN A 122 -3.74 8.17 11.88
N ILE A 123 -3.89 7.20 10.97
CA ILE A 123 -5.12 7.03 10.17
C ILE A 123 -6.20 6.22 10.90
N ARG A 124 -5.99 5.90 12.18
CA ARG A 124 -6.92 5.17 13.06
C ARG A 124 -7.29 3.77 12.57
N MET A 125 -6.37 3.12 11.85
CA MET A 125 -6.53 1.72 11.45
C MET A 125 -5.94 0.75 12.48
N CYS A 126 -4.95 1.19 13.26
CA CYS A 126 -4.38 0.49 14.42
C CYS A 126 -4.60 1.30 15.71
N GLU A 127 -4.60 0.61 16.85
CA GLU A 127 -4.67 1.25 18.17
C GLU A 127 -3.32 1.84 18.60
N ALA A 128 -3.35 2.90 19.41
CA ALA A 128 -2.12 3.53 19.94
C ALA A 128 -1.32 2.60 20.87
N SER A 129 -1.96 1.56 21.42
CA SER A 129 -1.32 0.49 22.20
C SER A 129 -0.30 -0.31 21.37
N GLU A 130 -0.40 -0.28 20.04
CA GLU A 130 0.53 -0.98 19.14
C GLU A 130 1.83 -0.20 18.81
N LEU A 131 2.06 0.95 19.44
CA LEU A 131 3.28 1.77 19.31
C LEU A 131 4.39 1.42 20.34
N LEU A 132 4.13 0.49 21.26
CA LEU A 132 5.07 -0.02 22.27
C LEU A 132 5.88 -1.21 21.75
#